data_AF-A0A165J625-F1
#
_entry.id   AF-A0A165J625-F1
#
_cell.length_a   1.000
_cell.length_b   1.000
_cell.length_c   1.000
_cell.angle_alpha   90.00
_cell.angle_beta   90.00
_cell.angle_gamma   90.00
#
_symmetry.space_group_name_H-M   'P 1'
#
loop_
_entity.id
_entity.type
_entity.pdbx_description
1 polymer ?
#
loop_
_entity_poly.entity_id
_entity_poly.type
_entity_poly.pdbx_seq_one_letter_code
_entity_poly.pdbx_strand_id
1 'polypeptide(L)'
;IVCKFFIEAIETQKYGWFWECPNGEKCQYRHALPHGFVLKSQKKAMDDAAKANQITLEEFLEVERHKLGSTLTPVTPESFAVWKRIRMDKKQAEQDAAKKAKDTQHAAGKLSGMSGRDL
;
A
#
# COMPACT_ATOMS: atom_id res chain seq x y z
N ILE A 1 2.21 -17.12 25.16
CA ILE A 1 2.51 -17.01 23.70
C ILE A 1 1.87 -18.19 22.96
N VAL A 2 1.48 -18.01 21.69
CA VAL A 2 0.82 -19.04 20.87
C VAL A 2 1.87 -19.98 20.29
N CYS A 3 1.57 -21.29 20.21
CA CYS A 3 2.48 -22.28 19.64
C CYS A 3 2.71 -22.01 18.15
N LYS A 4 3.97 -22.02 17.71
CA LYS A 4 4.34 -21.86 16.28
C LYS A 4 3.71 -22.94 15.39
N PHE A 5 3.77 -24.21 15.80
CA PHE A 5 3.23 -25.32 15.02
C PHE A 5 1.71 -25.27 14.88
N PHE A 6 1.03 -24.71 15.87
CA PHE A 6 -0.41 -24.46 15.80
C PHE A 6 -0.75 -23.36 14.79
N ILE A 7 -0.01 -22.25 14.79
CA ILE A 7 -0.16 -21.19 13.78
C ILE A 7 0.06 -21.76 12.37
N GLU A 8 1.11 -22.55 12.18
CA GLU A 8 1.41 -23.18 10.89
C GLU A 8 0.34 -24.19 10.44
N ALA A 9 -0.16 -25.02 11.38
CA ALA A 9 -1.22 -25.97 11.09
C ALA A 9 -2.53 -25.29 10.69
N ILE A 10 -2.86 -24.16 11.32
CA ILE A 10 -4.03 -23.36 10.93
C ILE A 10 -3.78 -22.66 9.58
N GLU A 11 -2.60 -22.07 9.36
CA GLU A 11 -2.26 -21.42 8.07
C GLU A 11 -2.31 -22.40 6.90
N THR A 12 -1.96 -23.67 7.14
CA THR A 12 -1.96 -24.73 6.12
C THR A 12 -3.23 -25.59 6.11
N GLN A 13 -4.25 -25.24 6.91
CA GLN A 13 -5.51 -26.00 7.05
C GLN A 13 -5.33 -27.48 7.45
N LYS A 14 -4.24 -27.79 8.17
CA LYS A 14 -3.92 -29.13 8.69
C LYS A 14 -4.35 -29.32 10.14
N TYR A 15 -4.79 -28.26 10.82
CA TYR A 15 -5.34 -28.34 12.16
C TYR A 15 -6.74 -28.97 12.14
N GLY A 16 -6.97 -30.01 12.94
CA GLY A 16 -8.22 -30.76 12.96
C GLY A 16 -8.22 -31.88 14.00
N TRP A 17 -9.19 -32.79 13.91
CA TRP A 17 -9.45 -33.84 14.91
C TRP A 17 -8.23 -34.73 15.23
N PHE A 18 -7.42 -35.06 14.21
CA PHE A 18 -6.22 -35.89 14.37
C PHE A 18 -4.92 -35.07 14.40
N TRP A 19 -4.99 -33.76 14.59
CA TRP A 19 -3.79 -32.94 14.65
C TRP A 19 -3.16 -33.00 16.04
N GLU A 20 -1.93 -33.47 16.11
CA GLU A 20 -1.11 -33.44 17.32
C GLU A 20 0.02 -32.42 17.18
N CYS A 21 0.34 -31.74 18.28
CA CYS A 21 1.43 -30.78 18.28
C CYS A 21 2.78 -31.52 18.24
N PRO A 22 3.72 -31.14 17.36
CA PRO A 22 5.06 -31.71 17.35
C PRO A 22 5.84 -31.54 18.66
N ASN A 23 5.43 -30.61 19.53
CA ASN A 23 5.96 -30.46 20.89
C ASN A 23 5.39 -31.47 21.90
N GLY A 24 4.50 -32.36 21.47
CA GLY A 24 3.79 -33.33 22.31
C GLY A 24 2.52 -32.78 22.96
N GLU A 25 1.83 -33.67 23.68
CA GLU A 25 0.55 -33.37 24.35
C GLU A 25 0.66 -32.26 25.40
N LYS A 26 1.82 -32.16 26.08
CA LYS A 26 2.12 -31.13 27.09
C LYS A 26 2.89 -29.95 26.51
N CYS A 27 2.45 -29.44 25.37
CA CYS A 27 3.03 -28.22 24.80
C CYS A 27 2.93 -27.05 25.80
N GLN A 28 4.05 -26.38 26.07
CA GLN A 28 4.12 -25.23 26.99
C GLN A 28 3.45 -23.97 26.42
N TYR A 29 3.10 -23.99 25.13
CA TYR A 29 2.53 -22.87 24.39
C TYR A 29 1.06 -23.10 24.08
N ARG A 30 0.28 -22.01 24.01
CA ARG A 30 -1.17 -22.11 23.81
C ARG A 30 -1.51 -22.53 22.37
N HIS A 31 -2.40 -23.51 22.22
CA HIS A 31 -3.03 -23.92 20.96
C HIS A 31 -4.37 -23.19 20.77
N ALA A 32 -4.36 -21.87 20.88
CA ALA A 32 -5.51 -21.03 20.68
C ALA A 32 -5.08 -19.67 20.13
N LEU A 33 -5.83 -19.14 19.16
CA LEU A 33 -5.61 -17.81 18.63
C LEU A 33 -6.10 -16.76 19.64
N PRO A 34 -5.34 -15.68 19.89
CA PRO A 34 -5.83 -14.52 20.62
C PRO A 34 -7.03 -13.89 19.91
N HIS A 35 -7.89 -13.22 20.67
CA HIS A 35 -9.00 -12.47 20.10
C HIS A 35 -8.48 -11.39 19.13
N GLY A 36 -9.08 -11.32 17.93
CA GLY A 36 -8.67 -10.40 16.87
C GLY A 36 -7.43 -10.83 16.06
N PHE A 37 -6.89 -12.03 16.26
CA PHE A 37 -5.79 -12.53 15.43
C PHE A 37 -6.25 -12.81 14.00
N VAL A 38 -5.67 -12.12 13.01
CA VAL A 38 -5.94 -12.34 11.59
C VAL A 38 -4.80 -13.16 10.98
N LEU A 39 -5.14 -14.27 10.32
CA LEU A 39 -4.16 -15.11 9.63
C LEU A 39 -3.53 -14.38 8.45
N LYS A 40 -2.28 -14.70 8.13
CA LYS A 40 -1.61 -14.13 6.94
C LYS A 40 -2.36 -14.47 5.65
N SER A 41 -2.90 -15.68 5.56
CA SER A 41 -3.71 -16.12 4.41
C SER A 41 -4.99 -15.29 4.26
N GLN A 42 -5.69 -15.00 5.37
CA GLN A 42 -6.88 -14.16 5.36
C GLN A 42 -6.55 -12.72 4.98
N LYS A 43 -5.48 -12.14 5.54
CA LYS A 43 -5.02 -10.80 5.17
C LYS A 43 -4.68 -10.73 3.67
N LYS A 44 -3.95 -11.72 3.15
CA LYS A 44 -3.61 -11.80 1.73
C LYS A 44 -4.88 -11.89 0.86
N ALA A 45 -5.86 -12.72 1.24
CA ALA A 45 -7.11 -12.83 0.51
C ALA A 45 -7.89 -11.51 0.50
N MET A 46 -7.91 -10.77 1.62
CA MET A 46 -8.52 -9.44 1.69
C MET A 46 -7.78 -8.43 0.79
N ASP A 47 -6.44 -8.44 0.81
CA ASP A 47 -5.63 -7.56 -0.02
C ASP A 47 -5.81 -7.88 -1.52
N ASP A 48 -5.87 -9.16 -1.89
CA ASP A 48 -6.07 -9.59 -3.28
C ASP A 48 -7.50 -9.27 -3.76
N ALA A 49 -8.52 -9.43 -2.91
CA ALA A 49 -9.88 -8.99 -3.20
C ALA A 49 -9.96 -7.46 -3.35
N ALA A 50 -9.27 -6.70 -2.49
CA ALA A 50 -9.20 -5.25 -2.60
C ALA A 50 -8.54 -4.80 -3.91
N LYS A 51 -7.49 -5.51 -4.37
CA LYS A 51 -6.87 -5.28 -5.69
C LYS A 51 -7.78 -5.67 -6.84
N ALA A 52 -8.51 -6.78 -6.74
CA ALA A 52 -9.45 -7.21 -7.76
C ALA A 52 -10.63 -6.24 -7.94
N ASN A 53 -11.02 -5.54 -6.86
CA ASN A 53 -12.04 -4.51 -6.88
C ASN A 53 -11.52 -3.14 -7.38
N GLN A 54 -10.22 -2.99 -7.63
CA GLN A 54 -9.71 -1.81 -8.32
C GLN A 54 -10.01 -2.00 -9.81
N ILE A 55 -10.73 -1.04 -10.38
CA ILE A 55 -10.91 -0.93 -11.83
C ILE A 55 -9.55 -1.06 -12.50
N THR A 56 -9.47 -1.86 -13.56
CA THR A 56 -8.20 -2.01 -14.28
C THR A 56 -7.81 -0.66 -14.88
N LEU A 57 -6.51 -0.49 -15.16
CA LEU A 57 -6.03 0.74 -15.77
C LEU A 57 -6.73 0.98 -17.11
N GLU A 58 -7.00 -0.08 -17.86
CA GLU A 58 -7.69 -0.07 -19.13
C GLU A 58 -9.13 0.41 -19.00
N GLU A 59 -9.90 -0.15 -18.06
CA GLU A 59 -11.30 0.22 -17.82
C GLU A 59 -11.41 1.66 -17.33
N PHE A 60 -10.49 2.09 -16.45
CA PHE A 60 -10.38 3.49 -16.05
C PHE A 60 -10.12 4.41 -17.24
N LEU A 61 -9.17 4.06 -18.11
CA LEU A 61 -8.83 4.86 -19.29
C LEU A 61 -9.98 4.94 -20.29
N GLU A 62 -10.74 3.86 -20.47
CA GLU A 62 -11.92 3.85 -21.35
C GLU A 62 -13.03 4.76 -20.81
N VAL A 63 -13.33 4.67 -19.51
CA VAL A 63 -14.30 5.55 -18.85
C VAL A 63 -13.88 7.02 -18.96
N GLU A 64 -12.62 7.35 -18.68
CA GLU A 64 -12.12 8.71 -18.79
C GLU A 64 -12.11 9.21 -20.25
N ARG A 65 -11.77 8.34 -21.22
CA ARG A 65 -11.86 8.69 -22.65
C ARG A 65 -13.30 9.00 -23.07
N HIS A 66 -14.27 8.25 -22.56
CA HIS A 66 -15.69 8.52 -22.83
C HIS A 66 -16.20 9.81 -22.18
N LYS A 67 -15.60 10.25 -21.07
CA LYS A 67 -15.90 11.54 -20.42
C LYS A 67 -15.29 12.74 -21.15
N LEU A 68 -14.28 12.53 -22.00
CA LEU A 68 -13.70 13.62 -22.77
C LEU A 68 -14.74 14.22 -23.72
N GLY A 69 -14.87 15.54 -23.72
CA GLY A 69 -15.77 16.26 -24.62
C GLY A 69 -15.30 16.24 -26.08
N SER A 70 -16.12 16.78 -26.97
CA SER A 70 -15.86 16.84 -28.42
C SER A 70 -14.73 17.80 -28.82
N THR A 71 -14.37 18.75 -27.96
CA THR A 71 -13.31 19.74 -28.24
C THR A 71 -12.01 19.31 -27.55
N LEU A 72 -11.07 18.80 -28.34
CA LEU A 72 -9.76 18.34 -27.89
C LEU A 72 -8.66 19.20 -28.49
N THR A 73 -7.60 19.48 -27.72
CA THR A 73 -6.42 20.19 -28.22
C THR A 73 -5.52 19.22 -28.99
N PRO A 74 -5.25 19.45 -30.28
CA PRO A 74 -4.31 18.63 -31.04
C PRO A 74 -2.91 18.68 -30.42
N VAL A 75 -2.25 17.53 -30.37
CA VAL A 75 -0.87 17.43 -29.90
C VAL A 75 0.07 17.82 -31.04
N THR A 76 0.38 19.12 -31.12
CA THR A 76 1.37 19.69 -32.04
C THR A 76 2.66 19.97 -31.26
N PRO A 77 3.81 20.19 -31.93
CA PRO A 77 5.05 20.54 -31.24
C PRO A 77 4.91 21.77 -30.32
N GLU A 78 4.14 22.76 -30.75
CA GLU A 78 3.89 24.00 -30.01
C GLU A 78 3.02 23.74 -28.75
N SER A 79 1.89 23.03 -28.91
CA SER A 79 1.01 22.72 -27.78
C SER A 79 1.70 21.80 -26.77
N PHE A 80 2.52 20.87 -27.25
CA PHE A 80 3.34 20.00 -26.41
C PHE A 80 4.43 20.78 -25.66
N ALA A 81 5.11 21.74 -26.29
CA ALA A 81 6.11 22.57 -25.62
C ALA A 81 5.51 23.39 -24.47
N VAL A 82 4.33 23.99 -24.69
CA VAL A 82 3.58 24.72 -23.66
C VAL A 82 3.19 23.79 -22.52
N TRP A 83 2.61 22.63 -22.83
CA TRP A 83 2.22 21.63 -21.84
C TRP A 83 3.42 21.16 -21.01
N LYS A 84 4.55 20.86 -21.67
CA LYS A 84 5.77 20.37 -21.03
C LYS A 84 6.34 21.40 -20.06
N ARG A 85 6.38 22.68 -20.46
CA ARG A 85 6.80 23.77 -19.57
C ARG A 85 5.92 23.84 -18.33
N ILE A 86 4.58 23.90 -18.50
CA ILE A 86 3.62 23.96 -17.39
C ILE A 86 3.81 22.76 -16.44
N ARG A 87 4.00 21.56 -16.98
CA ARG A 87 4.23 20.35 -16.17
C ARG A 87 5.54 20.40 -15.39
N MET A 88 6.62 20.87 -16.00
CA MET A 88 7.91 20.99 -15.34
C MET A 88 7.88 22.06 -14.24
N ASP A 89 7.28 23.22 -14.52
CA ASP A 89 7.12 24.30 -13.55
C ASP A 89 6.28 23.85 -12.35
N LYS A 90 5.17 23.15 -12.60
CA LYS A 90 4.34 22.57 -11.53
C LYS A 90 5.12 21.57 -10.68
N LYS A 91 5.87 20.67 -11.31
CA LYS A 91 6.70 19.69 -10.60
C LYS A 91 7.75 20.36 -9.73
N GLN A 92 8.40 21.40 -10.23
CA GLN A 92 9.40 22.15 -9.48
C GLN A 92 8.77 22.90 -8.30
N ALA A 93 7.63 23.55 -8.51
CA ALA A 93 6.90 24.23 -7.45
C ALA A 93 6.45 23.27 -6.33
N GLU A 94 5.97 22.06 -6.67
CA GLU A 94 5.63 21.02 -5.68
C GLU A 94 6.85 20.56 -4.88
N GLN A 95 8.00 20.38 -5.55
CA GLN A 95 9.25 20.00 -4.88
C GLN A 95 9.75 21.10 -3.95
N ASP A 96 9.72 22.36 -4.39
CA ASP A 96 10.15 23.50 -3.58
C ASP A 96 9.20 23.75 -2.41
N ALA A 97 7.89 23.55 -2.60
CA ALA A 97 6.91 23.60 -1.52
C ALA A 97 7.15 22.47 -0.49
N ALA A 98 7.42 21.25 -0.96
CA ALA A 98 7.74 20.12 -0.08
C ALA A 98 9.03 20.36 0.71
N LYS A 99 10.06 20.93 0.09
CA LYS A 99 11.30 21.33 0.78
C LYS A 99 11.04 22.41 1.82
N LYS A 100 10.35 23.50 1.48
CA LYS A 100 9.98 24.55 2.44
C LYS A 100 9.14 24.02 3.60
N ALA A 101 8.21 23.10 3.34
CA ALA A 101 7.42 22.46 4.37
C ALA A 101 8.29 21.62 5.33
N LYS A 102 9.29 20.90 4.80
CA LYS A 102 10.28 20.18 5.61
C LYS A 102 11.16 21.15 6.42
N ASP A 103 11.67 22.21 5.80
CA ASP A 103 12.54 23.20 6.45
C ASP A 103 11.82 23.94 7.58
N THR A 104 10.53 24.29 7.38
CA THR A 104 9.69 24.90 8.42
C THR A 104 9.37 23.93 9.56
N GLN A 105 9.11 22.65 9.26
CA GLN A 105 8.96 21.61 10.30
C GLN A 105 10.25 21.42 11.10
N HIS A 106 11.41 21.47 10.43
CA HIS A 106 12.73 21.40 11.05
C HIS A 106 12.99 22.61 11.96
N ALA A 107 12.76 23.84 11.47
CA ALA A 107 12.91 25.06 12.26
C ALA A 107 11.97 25.10 13.48
N ALA A 108 10.80 24.45 13.40
CA ALA A 108 9.87 24.30 14.51
C ALA A 108 10.22 23.15 15.49
N GLY A 109 11.36 22.48 15.32
CA GLY A 109 11.83 21.40 16.21
C GLY A 109 11.07 20.08 16.10
N LYS A 110 10.24 19.89 15.05
CA LYS A 110 9.54 18.63 14.80
C LYS A 110 10.44 17.69 13.98
N LEU A 111 11.15 16.80 14.66
CA LEU A 111 12.03 15.76 14.06
C LEU A 111 11.28 14.54 13.49
N SER A 112 9.94 14.53 13.50
CA SER A 112 9.18 13.37 13.07
C SER A 112 9.20 13.22 11.55
N GLY A 113 9.97 12.24 11.04
CA GLY A 113 10.02 11.88 9.61
C GLY A 113 11.28 12.32 8.87
N MET A 114 12.30 12.84 9.55
CA MET A 114 13.62 13.10 8.96
C MET A 114 14.46 11.83 8.93
N SER A 115 15.05 11.52 7.77
CA SER A 115 16.07 10.48 7.66
C SER A 115 17.44 11.09 7.99
N GLY A 116 18.45 10.26 8.30
CA GLY A 116 19.82 10.74 8.54
C GLY A 116 20.50 11.41 7.35
N ARG A 117 19.82 11.55 6.20
CA ARG A 117 20.24 12.40 5.06
C ARG A 117 19.67 13.82 5.10
N ASP A 118 18.70 14.05 5.97
CA ASP A 118 18.01 15.33 6.14
C ASP A 118 18.57 16.15 7.34
N LEU A 119 19.49 15.55 8.13
CA LEU A 119 20.30 16.19 9.17
C LEU A 119 21.66 16.62 8.60
#